data_AF-A0A0R3N1R7-F1
#
_entry.id   AF-A0A0R3N1R7-F1
#
_cell.length_a   1.000
_cell.length_b   1.000
_cell.length_c   1.000
_cell.angle_alpha   90.00
_cell.angle_beta   90.00
_cell.angle_gamma   90.00
#
_symmetry.space_group_name_H-M   'P 1'
#
loop_
_entity.id
_entity.type
_entity.pdbx_description
1 polymer ?
#
loop_
_entity_poly.entity_id
_entity_poly.type
_entity_poly.pdbx_seq_one_letter_code
_entity_poly.pdbx_strand_id
1 'polypeptide(L)'
;MIGYRLVAITIVVAFISCAAVLELFRVRQVMPNPNLPTFHRVGTSDDPRDNKADAYESDHDVVRDRLRQGVQSTANNLLASPCNAYLRDQYITAATNYARAWLSIAPCLQKCGSKERAQMELAIKAFNTPFDKTVRDLMRQVHNTDTIREGDFGQDVVVKVAGMASDWALDPTADPAARKTMKENRRQLSCRP
;
A
#
# COMPACT_ATOMS: atom_id res chain seq x y z
N MET A 1 0.85 -56.27 43.33
CA MET A 1 -0.41 -56.02 42.60
C MET A 1 -1.07 -54.69 43.03
N ILE A 2 -0.41 -53.54 42.81
CA ILE A 2 -0.98 -52.20 43.15
C ILE A 2 -0.87 -51.20 41.96
N GLY A 3 -0.06 -51.49 40.94
CA GLY A 3 0.26 -50.52 39.86
C GLY A 3 -0.83 -50.25 38.81
N TYR A 4 -1.66 -51.24 38.44
CA TYR A 4 -2.57 -51.08 37.30
C TYR A 4 -3.84 -50.27 37.62
N ARG A 5 -4.29 -50.24 38.87
CA ARG A 5 -5.51 -49.51 39.27
C ARG A 5 -5.28 -48.01 39.35
N LEU A 6 -4.10 -47.57 39.77
CA LEU A 6 -3.77 -46.14 39.86
C LEU A 6 -3.56 -45.51 38.46
N VAL A 7 -2.95 -46.24 37.52
CA VAL A 7 -2.76 -45.77 36.14
C VAL A 7 -4.09 -45.66 35.38
N ALA A 8 -5.03 -46.59 35.59
CA ALA A 8 -6.35 -46.50 34.98
C ALA A 8 -7.15 -45.28 35.46
N ILE A 9 -7.06 -44.95 36.75
CA ILE A 9 -7.77 -43.81 37.34
C ILE A 9 -7.22 -42.48 36.81
N THR A 10 -5.90 -42.33 36.66
CA THR A 10 -5.31 -41.09 36.17
C THR A 10 -5.63 -40.83 34.69
N ILE A 11 -5.70 -41.87 33.86
CA ILE A 11 -6.09 -41.75 32.44
C ILE A 11 -7.55 -41.30 32.32
N VAL A 12 -8.47 -41.90 33.08
CA VAL A 12 -9.90 -41.54 33.02
C VAL A 12 -10.13 -40.08 33.44
N VAL A 13 -9.43 -39.60 34.49
CA VAL A 13 -9.54 -38.20 34.94
C VAL A 13 -9.00 -37.22 33.88
N ALA A 14 -7.91 -37.56 33.18
CA ALA A 14 -7.37 -36.72 32.11
C ALA A 14 -8.31 -36.60 30.90
N PHE A 15 -8.99 -37.69 30.51
CA PHE A 15 -9.95 -37.66 29.41
C PHE A 15 -11.24 -36.88 29.75
N ILE A 16 -11.72 -36.97 30.99
CA ILE A 16 -12.90 -36.20 31.43
C ILE A 16 -12.59 -34.70 31.44
N SER A 17 -11.39 -34.30 31.88
CA SER A 17 -10.97 -32.89 31.85
C SER A 17 -10.81 -32.34 30.43
N CYS A 18 -10.27 -33.11 29.48
CA CYS A 18 -10.15 -32.65 28.09
C CYS A 18 -11.52 -32.48 27.40
N ALA A 19 -12.47 -33.37 27.66
CA ALA A 19 -13.81 -33.28 27.07
C ALA A 19 -14.59 -32.05 27.59
N ALA A 20 -14.46 -31.72 28.88
CA ALA A 20 -15.10 -30.55 29.47
C ALA A 20 -14.53 -29.22 28.93
N VAL A 21 -13.23 -29.17 28.65
CA VAL A 21 -12.58 -27.98 28.06
C VAL A 21 -13.01 -27.78 26.60
N LEU A 22 -13.19 -28.86 25.83
CA LEU A 22 -13.66 -28.76 24.44
C LEU A 22 -15.12 -28.27 24.32
N GLU A 23 -15.98 -28.58 25.29
CA GLU A 23 -17.35 -28.03 25.35
C GLU A 23 -17.36 -26.52 25.65
N LEU A 24 -16.40 -26.00 26.42
CA LEU A 24 -16.26 -24.54 26.66
C LEU A 24 -15.84 -23.76 25.41
N PHE A 25 -15.14 -24.40 24.45
CA PHE A 25 -14.71 -23.78 23.20
C PHE A 25 -15.63 -24.09 22.01
N ARG A 26 -16.78 -24.72 22.24
CA ARG A 26 -17.78 -24.91 21.20
C ARG A 26 -18.38 -23.53 20.86
N VAL A 27 -17.87 -22.94 19.79
CA VAL A 27 -18.37 -21.68 19.22
C VAL A 27 -19.85 -21.88 18.91
N ARG A 28 -20.71 -21.39 19.81
CA ARG A 28 -22.15 -21.39 19.62
C ARG A 28 -22.42 -20.45 18.46
N GLN A 29 -22.84 -20.99 17.32
CA GLN A 29 -23.29 -20.15 16.21
C GLN A 29 -24.45 -19.29 16.75
N VAL A 30 -24.25 -17.97 16.67
CA VAL A 30 -25.27 -17.00 17.08
C VAL A 30 -26.44 -17.17 16.12
N MET A 31 -27.55 -17.72 16.62
CA MET A 31 -28.78 -17.80 15.84
C MET A 31 -29.27 -16.37 15.53
N PRO A 32 -29.73 -16.10 14.30
CA PRO A 32 -30.25 -14.79 13.94
C PRO A 32 -31.45 -14.46 14.83
N ASN A 33 -31.35 -13.37 15.58
CA ASN A 33 -32.43 -12.87 16.42
C ASN A 33 -33.52 -12.25 15.53
N PRO A 34 -34.77 -12.76 15.53
CA PRO A 34 -35.84 -12.27 14.67
C PRO A 34 -36.30 -10.83 15.01
N ASN A 35 -35.91 -10.31 16.18
CA ASN A 35 -36.20 -8.93 16.60
C ASN A 35 -35.10 -7.93 16.22
N LEU A 36 -33.99 -8.38 15.61
CA LEU A 36 -33.04 -7.46 15.01
C LEU A 36 -33.56 -7.10 13.60
N PRO A 37 -33.60 -5.80 13.24
CA PRO A 37 -33.97 -5.42 11.88
C PRO A 37 -33.02 -6.12 10.91
N THR A 38 -33.59 -6.97 10.05
CA THR A 38 -32.83 -7.52 8.93
C THR A 38 -32.45 -6.34 8.06
N PHE A 39 -31.15 -6.11 7.86
CA PHE A 39 -30.69 -5.12 6.89
C PHE A 39 -31.30 -5.52 5.55
N HIS A 40 -32.36 -4.82 5.14
CA HIS A 40 -32.91 -4.96 3.82
C HIS A 40 -31.76 -4.70 2.86
N ARG A 41 -31.52 -5.66 1.96
CA ARG A 41 -30.57 -5.50 0.88
C ARG A 41 -31.08 -4.33 0.03
N VAL A 42 -30.50 -3.15 0.24
CA VAL A 42 -30.72 -1.99 -0.63
C VAL A 42 -30.07 -2.37 -1.96
N GLY A 43 -30.89 -2.93 -2.83
CA GLY A 43 -30.47 -3.65 -4.02
C GLY A 43 -31.44 -3.41 -5.17
N THR A 44 -31.74 -2.14 -5.42
CA THR A 44 -32.13 -1.62 -6.73
C THR A 44 -31.52 -0.22 -6.84
N SER A 45 -30.52 -0.06 -7.71
CA SER A 45 -29.91 1.21 -8.16
C SER A 45 -28.92 1.97 -7.27
N ASP A 46 -28.85 1.74 -5.95
CA ASP A 46 -27.99 2.51 -5.04
C ASP A 46 -26.94 1.67 -4.30
N ASP A 47 -26.35 0.64 -4.94
CA ASP A 47 -25.21 -0.06 -4.34
C ASP A 47 -23.93 0.82 -4.46
N PRO A 48 -23.35 1.32 -3.36
CA PRO A 48 -22.10 2.09 -3.43
C PRO A 48 -20.90 1.29 -3.97
N ARG A 49 -21.05 -0.03 -4.18
CA ARG A 49 -20.06 -0.87 -4.87
C ARG A 49 -20.16 -0.83 -6.40
N ASP A 50 -21.29 -0.41 -6.94
CA ASP A 50 -21.47 -0.19 -8.39
C ASP A 50 -21.06 1.23 -8.81
N ASN A 51 -21.06 2.18 -7.88
CA ASN A 51 -20.42 3.50 -8.04
C ASN A 51 -18.91 3.45 -7.75
N LYS A 52 -18.20 2.43 -8.24
CA LYS A 52 -16.74 2.46 -8.24
C LYS A 52 -16.31 3.50 -9.27
N ALA A 53 -15.93 4.67 -8.78
CA ALA A 53 -15.23 5.67 -9.59
C ALA A 53 -14.11 4.97 -10.37
N ASP A 54 -14.04 5.20 -11.68
CA ASP A 54 -13.04 4.57 -12.53
C ASP A 54 -11.65 4.93 -11.98
N ALA A 55 -10.87 3.90 -11.66
CA ALA A 55 -9.53 4.05 -11.08
C ALA A 55 -8.56 4.76 -12.05
N TYR A 56 -8.96 4.94 -13.31
CA TYR A 56 -8.25 5.62 -14.38
C TYR A 56 -9.02 6.82 -14.95
N GLU A 57 -10.07 7.28 -14.24
CA GLU A 57 -10.87 8.42 -14.67
C GLU A 57 -9.98 9.65 -14.89
N SER A 58 -10.05 10.17 -16.12
CA SER A 58 -9.40 11.42 -16.52
C SER A 58 -10.05 12.58 -15.80
N ASP A 59 -9.24 13.54 -15.32
CA ASP A 59 -9.74 14.83 -14.84
C ASP A 59 -9.78 15.90 -15.94
N HIS A 60 -9.75 15.45 -17.19
CA HIS A 60 -9.73 16.24 -18.42
C HIS A 60 -8.52 17.18 -18.58
N ASP A 61 -7.45 16.98 -17.81
CA ASP A 61 -6.16 17.63 -18.04
C ASP A 61 -5.22 16.70 -18.82
N VAL A 62 -5.12 16.96 -20.13
CA VAL A 62 -4.32 16.15 -21.06
C VAL A 62 -2.86 16.03 -20.64
N VAL A 63 -2.29 17.07 -20.00
CA VAL A 63 -0.88 17.05 -19.57
C VAL A 63 -0.73 16.17 -18.34
N ARG A 64 -1.59 16.32 -17.33
CA ARG A 64 -1.57 15.47 -16.13
C ARG A 64 -1.87 14.02 -16.47
N ASP A 65 -2.85 13.75 -17.33
CA ASP A 65 -3.18 12.39 -17.75
C ASP A 65 -2.01 11.70 -18.46
N ARG A 66 -1.29 12.42 -19.32
CA ARG A 66 -0.08 11.88 -19.95
C ARG A 66 1.00 11.52 -18.92
N LEU A 67 1.18 12.35 -17.88
CA LEU A 67 2.13 12.05 -16.80
C LEU A 67 1.71 10.80 -16.02
N ARG A 68 0.42 10.69 -15.67
CA ARG A 68 -0.14 9.51 -14.96
C ARG A 68 0.02 8.24 -15.77
N GLN A 69 -0.35 8.27 -17.05
CA GLN A 69 -0.19 7.16 -18.00
C GLN A 69 1.29 6.78 -18.16
N GLY A 70 2.19 7.77 -18.21
CA GLY A 70 3.63 7.55 -18.27
C GLY A 70 4.15 6.76 -17.07
N VAL A 71 3.79 7.17 -15.85
CA VAL A 71 4.19 6.44 -14.63
C VAL A 71 3.53 5.06 -14.60
N GLN A 72 2.23 4.96 -14.88
CA GLN A 72 1.51 3.70 -14.88
C GLN A 72 2.15 2.67 -15.84
N SER A 73 2.39 3.06 -17.10
CA SER A 73 2.94 2.17 -18.12
C SER A 73 4.35 1.71 -17.77
N THR A 74 5.23 2.64 -17.40
CA THR A 74 6.62 2.32 -17.06
C THR A 74 6.73 1.51 -15.77
N ALA A 75 5.88 1.77 -14.76
CA ALA A 75 5.81 0.98 -13.54
C ALA A 75 5.36 -0.46 -13.84
N ASN A 76 4.30 -0.65 -14.62
CA ASN A 76 3.84 -1.98 -15.01
C ASN A 76 4.89 -2.77 -15.80
N ASN A 77 5.56 -2.13 -16.75
CA ASN A 77 6.63 -2.76 -17.53
C ASN A 77 7.81 -3.18 -16.62
N LEU A 78 8.21 -2.31 -15.69
CA LEU A 78 9.28 -2.61 -14.75
C LEU A 78 8.89 -3.73 -13.77
N LEU A 79 7.66 -3.73 -13.26
CA LEU A 79 7.16 -4.81 -12.39
C LEU A 79 7.16 -6.16 -13.11
N ALA A 80 6.90 -6.18 -14.41
CA ALA A 80 6.96 -7.39 -15.23
C ALA A 80 8.40 -7.87 -15.49
N SER A 81 9.39 -6.97 -15.49
CA SER A 81 10.80 -7.30 -15.73
C SER A 81 11.74 -6.44 -14.86
N PRO A 82 11.82 -6.72 -13.56
CA PRO A 82 12.42 -5.79 -12.60
C PRO A 82 13.96 -5.74 -12.67
N CYS A 83 14.60 -6.72 -13.31
CA CYS A 83 16.04 -6.70 -13.56
C CYS A 83 16.44 -5.90 -14.82
N ASN A 84 15.48 -5.33 -15.56
CA ASN A 84 15.76 -4.63 -16.81
C ASN A 84 16.15 -3.17 -16.55
N ALA A 85 17.43 -2.85 -16.73
CA ALA A 85 17.98 -1.51 -16.50
C ALA A 85 17.30 -0.43 -17.35
N TYR A 86 16.98 -0.73 -18.62
CA TYR A 86 16.30 0.22 -19.51
C TYR A 86 14.90 0.57 -19.01
N LEU A 87 14.13 -0.41 -18.55
CA LEU A 87 12.79 -0.18 -17.98
C LEU A 87 12.87 0.58 -16.65
N ARG A 88 13.91 0.34 -15.86
CA ARG A 88 14.18 1.11 -14.64
C ARG A 88 14.40 2.59 -14.97
N ASP A 89 15.22 2.90 -15.96
CA ASP A 89 15.51 4.28 -16.36
C ASP A 89 14.27 5.00 -16.91
N GLN A 90 13.42 4.28 -17.67
CA GLN A 90 12.13 4.81 -18.13
C GLN A 90 11.20 5.15 -16.95
N TYR A 91 11.10 4.26 -15.97
CA TYR A 91 10.31 4.50 -14.75
C TYR A 91 10.84 5.70 -13.97
N ILE A 92 12.15 5.78 -13.74
CA ILE A 92 12.79 6.90 -13.04
C ILE A 92 12.45 8.22 -13.73
N THR A 93 12.53 8.25 -15.07
CA THR A 93 12.20 9.43 -15.87
C THR A 93 10.72 9.82 -15.70
N ALA A 94 9.80 8.86 -15.81
CA ALA A 94 8.37 9.12 -15.66
C ALA A 94 8.01 9.62 -14.25
N ALA A 95 8.51 8.95 -13.21
CA ALA A 95 8.29 9.33 -11.81
C ALA A 95 8.88 10.71 -11.50
N THR A 96 10.06 11.02 -12.04
CA THR A 96 10.68 12.35 -11.93
C THR A 96 9.81 13.44 -12.55
N ASN A 97 9.32 13.23 -13.77
CA ASN A 97 8.47 14.21 -14.46
C ASN A 97 7.14 14.43 -13.71
N TYR A 98 6.53 13.36 -13.20
CA TYR A 98 5.32 13.45 -12.40
C TYR A 98 5.55 14.21 -11.07
N ALA A 99 6.66 13.93 -10.39
CA ALA A 99 7.05 14.67 -9.18
C ALA A 99 7.34 16.15 -9.46
N ARG A 100 8.02 16.47 -10.57
CA ARG A 100 8.27 17.86 -11.00
C ARG A 100 6.98 18.60 -11.34
N ALA A 101 6.02 17.93 -11.97
CA ALA A 101 4.73 18.52 -12.26
C ALA A 101 3.99 18.89 -10.98
N TRP A 102 4.02 18.03 -9.95
CA TRP A 102 3.56 18.39 -8.62
C TRP A 102 4.30 19.63 -8.14
N LEU A 103 5.64 19.56 -8.03
CA LEU A 103 6.49 20.62 -7.45
C LEU A 103 6.39 21.96 -8.18
N SER A 104 5.99 21.97 -9.46
CA SER A 104 5.73 23.20 -10.20
C SER A 104 4.54 24.00 -9.66
N ILE A 105 3.60 23.34 -8.97
CA ILE A 105 2.42 23.98 -8.37
C ILE A 105 2.74 24.45 -6.94
N ALA A 106 3.28 23.57 -6.08
CA ALA A 106 3.84 24.00 -4.79
C ALA A 106 5.31 23.58 -4.67
N PRO A 107 6.25 24.54 -4.76
CA PRO A 107 7.69 24.29 -4.77
C PRO A 107 8.23 24.02 -3.36
N CYS A 108 7.59 23.13 -2.61
CA CYS A 108 8.04 22.66 -1.31
C CYS A 108 8.22 21.14 -1.32
N LEU A 109 9.43 20.71 -0.92
CA LEU A 109 9.80 19.29 -0.93
C LEU A 109 9.12 18.50 0.19
N GLN A 110 8.96 19.11 1.37
CA GLN A 110 8.56 18.39 2.58
C GLN A 110 7.49 19.12 3.40
N LYS A 111 7.75 20.37 3.79
CA LYS A 111 6.81 21.23 4.49
C LYS A 111 6.73 22.55 3.76
N CYS A 112 5.52 22.92 3.35
CA CYS A 112 5.24 24.27 2.88
C CYS A 112 5.07 25.19 4.10
N GLY A 113 5.62 26.41 4.01
CA GLY A 113 5.36 27.44 4.99
C GLY A 113 3.93 27.99 4.87
N SER A 114 3.58 28.95 5.72
CA SER A 114 2.27 29.59 5.68
C SER A 114 2.01 30.31 4.35
N LYS A 115 3.07 30.80 3.68
CA LYS A 115 2.98 31.50 2.39
C LYS A 115 2.68 30.56 1.22
N GLU A 116 3.17 29.33 1.28
CA GLU A 116 3.00 28.32 0.21
C GLU A 116 1.77 27.42 0.43
N ARG A 117 0.99 27.66 1.49
CA ARG A 117 -0.17 26.82 1.83
C ARG A 117 -1.21 26.74 0.70
N ALA A 118 -1.55 27.86 0.08
CA ALA A 118 -2.53 27.89 -1.01
C ALA A 118 -2.05 27.07 -2.23
N GLN A 119 -0.75 27.15 -2.55
CA GLN A 119 -0.13 26.34 -3.60
C GLN A 119 -0.16 24.86 -3.25
N MET A 120 0.08 24.51 -1.98
CA MET A 120 -0.02 23.13 -1.50
C MET A 120 -1.43 22.57 -1.65
N GLU A 121 -2.45 23.33 -1.25
CA GLU A 121 -3.85 22.94 -1.39
C GLU A 121 -4.24 22.77 -2.86
N LEU A 122 -3.78 23.66 -3.75
CA LEU A 122 -4.00 23.57 -5.19
C LEU A 122 -3.40 22.29 -5.77
N ALA A 123 -2.16 21.99 -5.42
CA ALA A 123 -1.47 20.81 -5.91
C ALA A 123 -2.07 19.50 -5.35
N ILE A 124 -2.49 19.49 -4.09
CA ILE A 124 -3.27 18.37 -3.53
C ILE A 124 -4.55 18.17 -4.34
N LYS A 125 -5.27 19.24 -4.68
CA LYS A 125 -6.48 19.14 -5.50
C LYS A 125 -6.18 18.59 -6.90
N ALA A 126 -5.08 19.02 -7.52
CA ALA A 126 -4.69 18.59 -8.87
C ALA A 126 -4.16 17.15 -8.94
N PHE A 127 -3.54 16.64 -7.87
CA PHE A 127 -2.86 15.34 -7.81
C PHE A 127 -3.52 14.36 -6.81
N ASN A 128 -4.82 14.46 -6.59
CA ASN A 128 -5.55 13.54 -5.70
C ASN A 128 -6.81 12.92 -6.35
N THR A 129 -6.77 12.76 -7.66
CA THR A 129 -7.79 12.02 -8.42
C THR A 129 -7.72 10.51 -8.14
N PRO A 130 -8.75 9.72 -8.51
CA PRO A 130 -8.65 8.25 -8.51
C PRO A 130 -7.42 7.74 -9.27
N PHE A 131 -7.10 8.33 -10.42
CA PHE A 131 -5.94 7.95 -11.21
C PHE A 131 -4.62 8.24 -10.47
N ASP A 132 -4.51 9.36 -9.77
CA ASP A 132 -3.32 9.65 -8.95
C ASP A 132 -3.12 8.64 -7.82
N LYS A 133 -4.21 8.08 -7.26
CA LYS A 133 -4.11 6.99 -6.26
C LYS A 133 -3.54 5.73 -6.89
N THR A 134 -4.04 5.34 -8.06
CA THR A 134 -3.51 4.19 -8.80
C THR A 134 -2.04 4.36 -9.15
N VAL A 135 -1.65 5.57 -9.59
CA VAL A 135 -0.25 5.91 -9.86
C VAL A 135 0.62 5.73 -8.61
N ARG A 136 0.20 6.28 -7.46
CA ARG A 136 0.95 6.13 -6.19
C ARG A 136 1.04 4.68 -5.72
N ASP A 137 -0.01 3.90 -5.90
CA ASP A 137 0.00 2.48 -5.54
C ASP A 137 0.96 1.66 -6.43
N LEU A 138 1.06 1.99 -7.72
CA LEU A 138 2.06 1.40 -8.62
C LEU A 138 3.49 1.84 -8.26
N MET A 139 3.70 3.11 -7.96
CA MET A 139 4.99 3.61 -7.46
C MET A 139 5.40 2.86 -6.19
N ARG A 140 4.49 2.69 -5.23
CA ARG A 140 4.74 1.92 -4.01
C ARG A 140 5.15 0.48 -4.33
N GLN A 141 4.46 -0.19 -5.25
CA GLN A 141 4.80 -1.56 -5.65
C GLN A 141 6.21 -1.67 -6.25
N VAL A 142 6.59 -0.75 -7.14
CA VAL A 142 7.94 -0.70 -7.71
C VAL A 142 8.98 -0.48 -6.59
N HIS A 143 8.75 0.49 -5.69
CA HIS A 143 9.68 0.86 -4.63
C HIS A 143 9.78 -0.18 -3.50
N ASN A 144 8.77 -1.02 -3.34
CA ASN A 144 8.81 -2.17 -2.44
C ASN A 144 9.73 -3.29 -2.94
N THR A 145 10.23 -3.21 -4.18
CA THR A 145 11.32 -4.05 -4.68
C THR A 145 12.68 -3.40 -4.43
N ASP A 146 13.77 -4.16 -4.50
CA ASP A 146 15.13 -3.59 -4.45
C ASP A 146 15.64 -3.04 -5.80
N THR A 147 14.74 -2.89 -6.79
CA THR A 147 15.05 -2.32 -8.11
C THR A 147 15.50 -0.87 -8.02
N ILE A 148 14.82 -0.05 -7.22
CA ILE A 148 15.07 1.39 -7.09
C ILE A 148 16.00 1.67 -5.91
N ARG A 149 17.04 2.47 -6.14
CA ARG A 149 18.16 2.66 -5.21
C ARG A 149 18.36 4.13 -4.83
N GLU A 150 19.08 4.33 -3.73
CA GLU A 150 19.57 5.65 -3.37
C GLU A 150 20.47 6.19 -4.49
N GLY A 151 20.24 7.44 -4.88
CA GLY A 151 20.95 8.07 -6.01
C GLY A 151 20.26 7.91 -7.37
N ASP A 152 19.21 7.07 -7.49
CA ASP A 152 18.45 6.95 -8.76
C ASP A 152 17.64 8.22 -9.08
N PHE A 153 17.32 9.03 -8.07
CA PHE A 153 16.60 10.30 -8.23
C PHE A 153 17.46 11.50 -7.84
N GLY A 154 17.27 12.61 -8.56
CA GLY A 154 17.90 13.89 -8.26
C GLY A 154 17.45 14.47 -6.91
N GLN A 155 18.33 15.25 -6.28
CA GLN A 155 18.06 15.89 -4.98
C GLN A 155 16.85 16.82 -5.01
N ASP A 156 16.53 17.38 -6.18
CA ASP A 156 15.39 18.26 -6.44
C ASP A 156 14.03 17.54 -6.39
N VAL A 157 14.00 16.21 -6.49
CA VAL A 157 12.75 15.43 -6.59
C VAL A 157 12.65 14.26 -5.63
N VAL A 158 13.78 13.76 -5.10
CA VAL A 158 13.83 12.50 -4.35
C VAL A 158 12.86 12.45 -3.17
N VAL A 159 12.74 13.55 -2.41
CA VAL A 159 11.82 13.62 -1.26
C VAL A 159 10.36 13.52 -1.73
N LYS A 160 10.01 14.15 -2.86
CA LYS A 160 8.65 14.10 -3.39
C LYS A 160 8.31 12.71 -3.93
N VAL A 161 9.23 12.11 -4.69
CA VAL A 161 9.07 10.74 -5.20
C VAL A 161 8.93 9.75 -4.04
N ALA A 162 9.80 9.83 -3.03
CA ALA A 162 9.73 9.00 -1.83
C ALA A 162 8.39 9.16 -1.10
N GLY A 163 7.89 10.40 -0.95
CA GLY A 163 6.57 10.65 -0.37
C GLY A 163 5.42 10.04 -1.17
N MET A 164 5.44 10.18 -2.51
CA MET A 164 4.43 9.60 -3.41
C MET A 164 4.42 8.07 -3.37
N ALA A 165 5.60 7.45 -3.35
CA ALA A 165 5.77 6.00 -3.29
C ALA A 165 5.63 5.43 -1.86
N SER A 166 5.55 6.29 -0.83
CA SER A 166 5.65 5.87 0.59
C SER A 166 6.95 5.14 0.91
N ASP A 167 8.05 5.54 0.26
CA ASP A 167 9.35 4.86 0.33
C ASP A 167 10.35 5.65 1.17
N TRP A 168 10.29 5.43 2.48
CA TRP A 168 11.17 6.13 3.41
C TRP A 168 12.64 5.76 3.22
N ALA A 169 12.95 4.59 2.66
CA ALA A 169 14.34 4.19 2.44
C ALA A 169 15.07 5.12 1.46
N LEU A 170 14.36 5.74 0.49
CA LEU A 170 14.92 6.73 -0.42
C LEU A 170 14.89 8.15 0.12
N ASP A 171 14.03 8.47 1.08
CA ASP A 171 13.93 9.82 1.63
C ASP A 171 15.19 10.13 2.46
N PRO A 172 16.07 11.06 2.01
CA PRO A 172 17.29 11.38 2.73
C PRO A 172 17.02 12.07 4.08
N THR A 173 15.81 12.57 4.29
CA THR A 173 15.39 13.31 5.48
C THR A 173 14.61 12.44 6.48
N ALA A 174 14.29 11.20 6.12
CA ALA A 174 13.61 10.27 7.01
C ALA A 174 14.54 9.77 8.14
N ASP A 175 13.92 9.35 9.24
CA ASP A 175 14.63 8.78 10.39
C ASP A 175 15.54 7.61 9.97
N PRO A 176 16.82 7.59 10.38
CA PRO A 176 17.77 6.55 9.97
C PRO A 176 17.32 5.12 10.32
N ALA A 177 16.65 4.91 11.46
CA ALA A 177 16.16 3.59 11.84
C ALA A 177 14.98 3.18 10.96
N ALA A 178 14.06 4.11 10.66
CA ALA A 178 12.96 3.87 9.72
C ALA A 178 13.48 3.52 8.31
N ARG A 179 14.51 4.25 7.84
CA ARG A 179 15.19 3.97 6.56
C ARG A 179 15.78 2.56 6.53
N LYS A 180 16.48 2.17 7.59
CA LYS A 180 17.07 0.83 7.72
C LYS A 180 16.00 -0.26 7.67
N THR A 181 14.96 -0.14 8.50
CA THR A 181 13.84 -1.10 8.53
C THR A 181 13.16 -1.23 7.17
N MET A 182 12.91 -0.10 6.49
CA MET A 182 12.31 -0.14 5.15
C MET A 182 13.22 -0.87 4.14
N LYS A 183 14.53 -0.60 4.14
CA LYS A 183 15.50 -1.30 3.27
C LYS A 183 15.52 -2.81 3.51
N GLU A 184 15.47 -3.24 4.77
CA GLU A 184 15.47 -4.65 5.16
C GLU A 184 14.18 -5.37 4.75
N ASN A 185 13.05 -4.67 4.76
CA ASN A 185 11.74 -5.23 4.42
C ASN A 185 11.42 -5.24 2.92
N ARG A 186 12.27 -4.64 2.06
CA ARG A 186 12.05 -4.66 0.61
C ARG A 186 12.18 -6.08 0.07
N ARG A 187 11.37 -6.37 -0.95
CA ARG A 187 11.48 -7.60 -1.72
C ARG A 187 12.82 -7.60 -2.45
N GLN A 188 13.75 -8.42 -1.96
CA GLN A 188 15.03 -8.65 -2.62
C GLN A 188 14.80 -9.42 -3.91
N LEU A 189 15.31 -8.88 -5.02
CA LEU A 189 15.33 -9.56 -6.30
C LEU A 189 16.71 -10.17 -6.52
N SER A 190 16.78 -11.31 -7.21
CA SER A 190 18.04 -11.93 -7.61
C SER A 190 18.75 -11.17 -8.75
N CYS A 191 18.38 -9.92 -9.01
CA CYS A 191 18.96 -9.07 -10.05
C CYS A 191 20.36 -8.55 -9.70
N ARG A 192 20.91 -8.94 -8.53
CA ARG A 192 22.26 -8.59 -8.12
C ARG A 192 23.26 -9.53 -8.80
N PRO A 193 24.31 -9.01 -9.45
CA PRO A 193 25.46 -9.82 -9.85
C PRO A 193 26.17 -10.41 -8.63
#